data_AF-A0A0Q9Z5U2-F1
#
_entry.id   AF-A0A0Q9Z5U2-F1
#
_cell.length_a   1.000
_cell.length_b   1.000
_cell.length_c   1.000
_cell.angle_alpha   90.00
_cell.angle_beta   90.00
_cell.angle_gamma   90.00
#
_symmetry.space_group_name_H-M   'P 1'
#
loop_
_entity.id
_entity.type
_entity.pdbx_description
1 polymer ?
#
loop_
_entity_poly.entity_id
_entity_poly.type
_entity_poly.pdbx_seq_one_letter_code
_entity_poly.pdbx_strand_id
1 'polypeptide(L)'
;MSKLVFFSSLLVIAILSYLISSFEFLLIAIIALTFIFLVFAGLIHLLKKLNAKYFKIPSLILVICIFGIGVSLFRPYEKAVTETGTLSEKLKYAYETDQKDRKQLRSFLTYFSDLENRDDIRLAQVKELRREDTIRKALDKFYAGFIYHHSDNSSDYKIASKLASEAAESASLKDNYQVQWLRKATYDRYLLSIGKQEKYNTQNSFSIDFE
;
A
#
# COMPACT_ATOMS: atom_id res chain seq x y z
N MET A 1 20.86 -7.81 28.69
CA MET A 1 19.70 -6.91 28.80
C MET A 1 18.91 -7.30 30.04
N SER A 2 18.54 -6.37 30.90
CA SER A 2 17.68 -6.69 32.06
C SER A 2 16.26 -6.99 31.58
N LYS A 3 15.50 -7.78 32.36
CA LYS A 3 14.09 -8.07 32.06
C LYS A 3 13.27 -6.78 31.90
N LEU A 4 13.51 -5.81 32.78
CA LEU A 4 12.84 -4.51 32.73
C LEU A 4 13.06 -3.80 31.39
N VAL A 5 14.31 -3.72 30.92
CA VAL A 5 14.61 -3.09 29.62
C VAL A 5 13.94 -3.83 28.48
N PHE A 6 13.94 -5.17 28.47
CA PHE A 6 13.27 -5.96 27.45
C PHE A 6 11.77 -5.69 27.38
N PHE A 7 11.07 -5.71 28.52
CA PHE A 7 9.63 -5.45 28.56
C PHE A 7 9.28 -4.01 28.21
N SER A 8 10.07 -3.03 28.66
CA SER A 8 9.90 -1.64 28.26
C SER A 8 10.09 -1.46 26.75
N SER A 9 11.09 -2.12 26.14
CA SER A 9 11.27 -2.10 24.69
C SER A 9 10.09 -2.71 23.95
N LEU A 10 9.57 -3.87 24.39
CA LEU A 10 8.38 -4.47 23.78
C LEU A 10 7.17 -3.53 23.84
N LEU A 11 6.94 -2.88 24.97
CA LEU A 11 5.82 -1.95 25.13
C LEU A 11 5.95 -0.73 24.20
N VAL A 12 7.12 -0.10 24.16
CA VAL A 12 7.38 1.05 23.29
C VAL A 12 7.21 0.65 21.82
N ILE A 13 7.78 -0.49 21.42
CA ILE A 13 7.67 -0.99 20.05
C ILE A 13 6.21 -1.32 19.69
N ALA A 14 5.44 -1.92 20.59
CA ALA A 14 4.01 -2.16 20.35
C ALA A 14 3.24 -0.85 20.14
N ILE A 15 3.45 0.16 20.98
CA ILE A 15 2.78 1.46 20.85
C ILE A 15 3.13 2.11 19.51
N LEU A 16 4.40 2.17 19.14
CA LEU A 16 4.83 2.74 17.87
C LEU A 16 4.28 1.95 16.67
N SER A 17 4.30 0.62 16.76
CA SER A 17 3.77 -0.29 15.72
C SER A 17 2.25 -0.23 15.58
N TYR A 18 1.54 0.24 16.61
CA TYR A 18 0.11 0.47 16.55
C TYR A 18 -0.23 1.85 15.97
N LEU A 19 0.55 2.88 16.33
CA LEU A 19 0.24 4.28 15.98
C LEU A 19 0.76 4.70 14.60
N ILE A 20 1.91 4.20 14.13
CA ILE A 20 2.62 4.75 12.96
C ILE A 20 2.72 3.69 11.86
N SER A 21 2.03 3.88 10.72
CA SER A 21 1.88 2.79 9.71
C SER A 21 3.20 2.45 9.06
N SER A 22 4.03 3.45 8.79
CA SER A 22 5.36 3.25 8.22
C SER A 22 6.37 2.56 9.15
N PHE A 23 6.06 2.41 10.44
CA PHE A 23 7.00 1.86 11.42
C PHE A 23 7.33 0.39 11.16
N GLU A 24 6.40 -0.38 10.61
CA GLU A 24 6.63 -1.79 10.27
C GLU A 24 7.73 -1.98 9.23
N PHE A 25 7.89 -1.07 8.26
CA PHE A 25 9.00 -1.13 7.30
C PHE A 25 10.34 -0.84 7.95
N LEU A 26 10.39 0.03 8.96
CA LEU A 26 11.60 0.24 9.77
C LEU A 26 11.95 -1.04 10.54
N LEU A 27 10.96 -1.72 11.14
CA LEU A 27 11.18 -2.99 11.82
C LEU A 27 11.69 -4.08 10.87
N ILE A 28 11.14 -4.17 9.66
CA ILE A 28 11.62 -5.09 8.62
C ILE A 28 13.07 -4.79 8.24
N ALA A 29 13.42 -3.51 8.06
CA ALA A 29 14.80 -3.11 7.76
C ALA A 29 15.77 -3.50 8.89
N ILE A 30 15.39 -3.28 10.16
CA ILE A 30 16.17 -3.69 11.32
C ILE A 30 16.33 -5.21 11.36
N ILE A 31 15.26 -5.98 11.10
CA ILE A 31 15.32 -7.45 11.02
C ILE A 31 16.31 -7.89 9.95
N ALA A 32 16.24 -7.32 8.74
CA ALA A 32 17.13 -7.68 7.64
C ALA A 32 18.61 -7.41 7.99
N LEU A 33 18.92 -6.23 8.53
CA LEU A 33 20.28 -5.88 8.96
C LEU A 33 20.77 -6.78 10.10
N THR A 34 19.89 -7.09 11.05
CA THR A 34 20.21 -7.97 12.18
C THR A 34 20.47 -9.41 11.71
N PHE A 35 19.71 -9.88 10.71
CA PHE A 35 19.91 -11.18 10.10
C PHE A 35 21.26 -11.26 9.35
N ILE A 36 21.57 -10.24 8.54
CA ILE A 36 22.87 -10.13 7.86
C ILE A 36 24.01 -10.18 8.88
N PHE A 37 23.91 -9.39 9.95
CA PHE A 37 24.90 -9.41 11.03
C PHE A 37 25.07 -10.80 11.64
N LEU A 38 23.97 -11.49 11.95
CA LEU A 38 24.00 -12.83 12.53
C LEU A 38 24.64 -13.87 11.60
N VAL A 39 24.43 -13.77 10.28
CA VAL A 39 25.09 -14.61 9.28
C VAL A 39 26.60 -14.40 9.33
N PHE A 40 27.08 -13.15 9.27
CA PHE A 40 28.51 -12.86 9.37
C PHE A 40 29.11 -13.29 10.71
N ALA A 41 28.43 -13.03 11.82
CA ALA A 41 28.88 -13.47 13.14
C ALA A 41 28.96 -15.00 13.22
N GLY A 42 28.01 -15.72 12.61
CA GLY A 42 28.02 -17.18 12.49
C GLY A 42 29.22 -17.69 11.70
N LEU A 43 29.48 -17.12 10.52
CA LEU A 43 30.64 -17.48 9.68
C LEU A 43 31.96 -17.24 10.42
N ILE A 44 32.10 -16.10 11.11
CA ILE A 44 33.29 -15.82 11.92
C ILE A 44 33.38 -16.79 13.10
N HIS A 45 32.26 -17.17 13.73
CA HIS A 45 32.24 -18.12 14.85
C HIS A 45 32.76 -19.51 14.47
N LEU A 46 32.50 -19.95 13.23
CA LEU A 46 33.04 -21.21 12.69
C LEU A 46 34.57 -21.19 12.63
N LEU A 47 35.17 -20.04 12.32
CA LEU A 47 36.62 -19.87 12.23
C LEU A 47 37.26 -19.53 13.58
N LYS A 48 36.55 -18.77 14.41
CA LYS A 48 37.02 -18.26 15.69
C LYS A 48 35.86 -18.20 16.66
N LYS A 49 35.94 -18.97 17.75
CA LYS A 49 34.91 -19.00 18.80
C LYS A 49 34.61 -17.60 19.34
N LEU A 50 33.49 -17.04 18.92
CA LEU A 50 32.97 -15.76 19.40
C LEU A 50 32.22 -15.93 20.72
N ASN A 51 32.15 -14.84 21.50
CA ASN A 51 31.35 -14.81 22.72
C ASN A 51 29.85 -14.90 22.39
N ALA A 52 29.09 -15.68 23.16
CA ALA A 52 27.64 -15.86 22.98
C ALA A 52 26.85 -14.53 22.98
N LYS A 53 27.37 -13.46 23.59
CA LYS A 53 26.74 -12.12 23.59
C LYS A 53 26.50 -11.57 22.17
N TYR A 54 27.37 -11.91 21.20
CA TYR A 54 27.23 -11.48 19.81
C TYR A 54 26.03 -12.12 19.11
N PHE A 55 25.47 -13.19 19.67
CA PHE A 55 24.23 -13.81 19.16
C PHE A 55 23.03 -13.40 20.01
N LYS A 56 23.18 -13.42 21.35
CA LYS A 56 22.07 -13.14 22.28
C LYS A 56 21.41 -11.78 22.08
N ILE A 57 22.19 -10.70 21.92
CA ILE A 57 21.62 -9.34 21.79
C ILE A 57 20.86 -9.19 20.45
N PRO A 58 21.45 -9.51 19.28
CA PRO A 58 20.72 -9.50 18.01
C PRO A 58 19.46 -10.38 18.02
N SER A 59 19.51 -11.58 18.61
CA SER A 59 18.32 -12.43 18.71
C SER A 59 17.20 -11.77 19.53
N LEU A 60 17.52 -11.05 20.60
CA LEU A 60 16.51 -10.30 21.36
C LEU A 60 15.92 -9.14 20.55
N ILE A 61 16.75 -8.45 19.75
CA ILE A 61 16.28 -7.40 18.84
C ILE A 61 15.31 -7.99 17.80
N LEU A 62 15.63 -9.15 17.21
CA LEU A 62 14.73 -9.85 16.29
C LEU A 62 13.37 -10.15 16.95
N VAL A 63 13.37 -10.70 18.16
CA VAL A 63 12.13 -11.01 18.90
C VAL A 63 11.30 -9.75 19.12
N ILE A 64 11.93 -8.64 19.52
CA ILE A 64 11.22 -7.36 19.74
C ILE A 64 10.63 -6.83 18.42
N CYS A 65 11.38 -6.88 17.32
CA CYS A 65 10.90 -6.39 16.03
C CYS A 65 9.77 -7.25 15.46
N ILE A 66 9.89 -8.58 15.56
CA ILE A 66 8.83 -9.52 15.14
C ILE A 66 7.57 -9.28 15.95
N PHE A 67 7.69 -9.05 17.27
CA PHE A 67 6.56 -8.70 18.10
C PHE A 67 5.88 -7.40 17.65
N GLY A 68 6.66 -6.36 17.33
CA GLY A 68 6.13 -5.10 16.78
C GLY A 68 5.38 -5.28 15.47
N ILE A 69 5.95 -6.06 14.53
CA ILE A 69 5.25 -6.42 13.29
C ILE A 69 3.94 -7.14 13.61
N GLY A 70 3.97 -8.11 14.51
CA GLY A 70 2.76 -8.82 14.95
C GLY A 70 1.68 -7.85 15.43
N VAL A 71 2.04 -6.84 16.24
CA VAL A 71 1.12 -5.79 16.70
C VAL A 71 0.59 -4.94 15.54
N SER A 72 1.42 -4.58 14.56
CA SER A 72 0.99 -3.73 13.44
C SER A 72 -0.09 -4.39 12.57
N LEU A 73 -0.06 -5.72 12.45
CA LEU A 73 -1.06 -6.49 11.69
C LEU A 73 -2.48 -6.36 12.25
N PHE A 74 -2.64 -6.07 13.55
CA PHE A 74 -3.94 -5.90 14.21
C PHE A 74 -4.43 -4.45 14.29
N ARG A 75 -3.70 -3.50 13.69
CA ARG A 75 -4.15 -2.11 13.64
C ARG A 75 -5.48 -2.01 12.90
N PRO A 76 -6.49 -1.27 13.38
CA PRO A 76 -7.73 -1.09 12.62
C PRO A 76 -7.48 -0.27 11.34
N TYR A 77 -8.20 -0.59 10.26
CA TYR A 77 -8.28 0.31 9.11
C TYR A 77 -9.10 1.55 9.48
N GLU A 78 -8.78 2.69 8.85
CA GLU A 78 -9.71 3.81 8.79
C GLU A 78 -10.97 3.39 7.98
N LYS A 79 -12.07 4.13 8.07
CA LYS A 79 -13.23 3.89 7.22
C LYS A 79 -12.82 3.99 5.74
N ALA A 80 -13.30 3.09 4.90
CA ALA A 80 -12.95 3.07 3.47
C ALA A 80 -13.54 4.27 2.71
N VAL A 81 -14.66 4.80 3.20
CA VAL A 81 -15.42 5.90 2.60
C VAL A 81 -15.95 6.84 3.68
N THR A 82 -16.35 8.05 3.27
CA THR A 82 -17.03 9.03 4.14
C THR A 82 -18.38 9.41 3.54
N GLU A 83 -19.40 9.56 4.40
CA GLU A 83 -20.74 9.99 3.99
C GLU A 83 -20.92 11.51 4.03
N THR A 84 -19.99 12.22 4.65
CA THR A 84 -20.02 13.68 4.81
C THR A 84 -19.12 14.37 3.79
N GLY A 85 -19.39 15.65 3.54
CA GLY A 85 -18.63 16.47 2.61
C GLY A 85 -19.19 16.50 1.20
N THR A 86 -18.54 17.32 0.37
CA THR A 86 -18.79 17.47 -1.06
C THR A 86 -18.36 16.23 -1.85
N LEU A 87 -18.83 16.11 -3.09
CA LEU A 87 -18.41 15.03 -3.99
C LEU A 87 -16.88 14.94 -4.12
N SER A 88 -16.20 16.07 -4.30
CA SER A 88 -14.73 16.09 -4.43
C SER A 88 -14.05 15.57 -3.17
N GLU A 89 -14.58 15.90 -1.99
CA GLU A 89 -14.05 15.42 -0.70
C GLU A 89 -14.29 13.92 -0.52
N LYS A 90 -15.46 13.40 -0.90
CA LYS A 90 -15.76 11.96 -0.83
C LYS A 90 -14.85 11.14 -1.76
N LEU A 91 -14.68 11.57 -3.00
CA LEU A 91 -13.78 10.91 -3.97
C LEU A 91 -12.32 10.95 -3.51
N LYS A 92 -11.87 12.11 -3.02
CA LYS A 92 -10.53 12.26 -2.45
C LYS A 92 -10.33 11.31 -1.26
N TYR A 93 -11.30 11.22 -0.35
CA TYR A 93 -11.22 10.35 0.82
C TYR A 93 -11.15 8.86 0.44
N ALA A 94 -11.98 8.42 -0.50
CA ALA A 94 -11.94 7.06 -1.01
C ALA A 94 -10.55 6.73 -1.60
N TYR A 95 -10.00 7.64 -2.43
CA TYR A 95 -8.66 7.51 -2.98
C TYR A 95 -7.57 7.48 -1.89
N GLU A 96 -7.57 8.43 -0.95
CA GLU A 96 -6.54 8.52 0.08
C GLU A 96 -6.52 7.29 0.99
N THR A 97 -7.69 6.76 1.35
CA THR A 97 -7.77 5.54 2.17
C THR A 97 -7.35 4.30 1.39
N ASP A 98 -7.66 4.20 0.08
CA ASP A 98 -7.12 3.14 -0.79
C ASP A 98 -5.58 3.16 -0.77
N GLN A 99 -4.99 4.33 -1.00
CA GLN A 99 -3.53 4.49 -1.00
C GLN A 99 -2.91 4.19 0.37
N LYS A 100 -3.57 4.58 1.47
CA LYS A 100 -3.13 4.25 2.82
C LYS A 100 -3.19 2.76 3.11
N ASP A 101 -4.22 2.07 2.64
CA ASP A 101 -4.37 0.63 2.85
C ASP A 101 -3.28 -0.14 2.10
N ARG A 102 -3.04 0.20 0.84
CA ARG A 102 -1.99 -0.43 0.01
C ARG A 102 -0.55 -0.16 0.49
N LYS A 103 -0.36 0.79 1.41
CA LYS A 103 0.92 1.07 2.08
C LYS A 103 1.13 0.31 3.39
N GLN A 104 0.20 -0.55 3.78
CA GLN A 104 0.31 -1.36 5.01
C GLN A 104 0.78 -2.78 4.68
N LEU A 105 1.67 -3.31 5.50
CA LEU A 105 2.22 -4.67 5.39
C LEU A 105 1.11 -5.72 5.37
N ARG A 106 0.08 -5.57 6.22
CA ARG A 106 -1.04 -6.51 6.28
C ARG A 106 -1.81 -6.64 4.96
N SER A 107 -1.78 -5.62 4.10
CA SER A 107 -2.46 -5.66 2.80
C SER A 107 -1.80 -6.64 1.82
N PHE A 108 -0.53 -7.02 2.08
CA PHE A 108 0.19 -8.04 1.32
C PHE A 108 0.05 -9.45 1.93
N LEU A 109 -0.60 -9.57 3.09
CA LEU A 109 -0.80 -10.84 3.79
C LEU A 109 -2.27 -11.23 3.71
N THR A 110 -2.61 -12.18 2.84
CA THR A 110 -4.01 -12.57 2.54
C THR A 110 -4.87 -12.80 3.79
N TYR A 111 -4.33 -13.42 4.84
CA TYR A 111 -5.08 -13.69 6.07
C TYR A 111 -5.43 -12.45 6.89
N PHE A 112 -4.66 -11.35 6.75
CA PHE A 112 -4.84 -10.10 7.50
C PHE A 112 -5.39 -8.96 6.64
N SER A 113 -5.54 -9.18 5.32
CA SER A 113 -5.97 -8.18 4.36
C SER A 113 -7.50 -8.15 4.25
N ASP A 114 -8.07 -6.94 4.30
CA ASP A 114 -9.49 -6.68 4.01
C ASP A 114 -9.62 -5.86 2.71
N LEU A 115 -8.58 -5.86 1.87
CA LEU A 115 -8.45 -4.92 0.77
C LEU A 115 -9.54 -5.08 -0.30
N GLU A 116 -9.90 -6.32 -0.65
CA GLU A 116 -10.93 -6.62 -1.66
C GLU A 116 -12.31 -6.08 -1.25
N ASN A 117 -12.78 -6.43 -0.05
CA ASN A 117 -14.03 -5.92 0.50
C ASN A 117 -14.04 -4.39 0.63
N ARG A 118 -12.90 -3.78 0.95
CA ARG A 118 -12.77 -2.32 1.03
C ARG A 118 -12.77 -1.66 -0.35
N ASP A 119 -12.20 -2.31 -1.36
CA ASP A 119 -12.27 -1.88 -2.75
C ASP A 119 -13.72 -1.91 -3.24
N ASP A 120 -14.50 -2.94 -2.89
CA ASP A 120 -15.93 -3.03 -3.19
C ASP A 120 -16.74 -1.88 -2.57
N ILE A 121 -16.48 -1.57 -1.29
CA ILE A 121 -17.14 -0.46 -0.58
C ILE A 121 -16.86 0.88 -1.28
N ARG A 122 -15.61 1.15 -1.66
CA ARG A 122 -15.25 2.38 -2.39
C ARG A 122 -15.88 2.41 -3.76
N LEU A 123 -15.82 1.29 -4.49
CA LEU A 123 -16.38 1.18 -5.82
C LEU A 123 -17.90 1.43 -5.81
N ALA A 124 -18.61 0.90 -4.81
CA ALA A 124 -20.03 1.15 -4.63
C ALA A 124 -20.32 2.65 -4.44
N GLN A 125 -19.58 3.34 -3.55
CA GLN A 125 -19.76 4.78 -3.35
C GLN A 125 -19.45 5.58 -4.62
N VAL A 126 -18.35 5.27 -5.31
CA VAL A 126 -17.95 5.98 -6.54
C VAL A 126 -18.95 5.74 -7.68
N LYS A 127 -19.54 4.53 -7.76
CA LYS A 127 -20.63 4.23 -8.71
C LYS A 127 -21.86 5.08 -8.45
N GLU A 128 -22.24 5.24 -7.18
CA GLU A 128 -23.37 6.08 -6.82
C GLU A 128 -23.11 7.55 -7.15
N LEU A 129 -21.96 8.10 -6.75
CA LEU A 129 -21.57 9.48 -7.06
C LEU A 129 -21.50 9.75 -8.58
N ARG A 130 -21.14 8.74 -9.39
CA ARG A 130 -21.08 8.89 -10.86
C ARG A 130 -22.46 8.93 -11.50
N ARG A 131 -23.47 8.24 -10.95
CA ARG A 131 -24.82 8.17 -11.55
C ARG A 131 -25.49 9.53 -11.68
N GLU A 132 -25.06 10.49 -10.87
CA GLU A 132 -25.55 11.87 -10.89
C GLU A 132 -24.92 12.74 -12.01
N ASP A 133 -24.00 12.20 -12.84
CA ASP A 133 -23.22 12.93 -13.86
C ASP A 133 -22.46 14.16 -13.32
N THR A 134 -22.05 14.07 -12.06
CA THR A 134 -21.50 15.18 -11.27
C THR A 134 -19.96 15.23 -11.27
N ILE A 135 -19.27 14.18 -11.73
CA ILE A 135 -17.80 14.10 -11.72
C ILE A 135 -17.19 14.90 -12.90
N ARG A 136 -17.10 16.22 -12.73
CA ARG A 136 -16.64 17.14 -13.78
C ARG A 136 -15.18 17.57 -13.65
N LYS A 137 -14.69 17.74 -12.42
CA LYS A 137 -13.32 18.23 -12.19
C LYS A 137 -12.30 17.16 -12.57
N ALA A 138 -11.18 17.57 -13.17
CA ALA A 138 -10.12 16.65 -13.59
C ALA A 138 -9.58 15.79 -12.43
N LEU A 139 -9.40 16.39 -11.25
CA LEU A 139 -8.91 15.68 -10.07
C LEU A 139 -9.92 14.65 -9.53
N ASP A 140 -11.22 14.97 -9.57
CA ASP A 140 -12.29 14.05 -9.19
C ASP A 140 -12.34 12.85 -10.13
N LYS A 141 -12.13 13.08 -11.44
CA LYS A 141 -12.01 12.01 -12.44
C LYS A 141 -10.79 11.13 -12.19
N PHE A 142 -9.66 11.72 -11.82
CA PHE A 142 -8.47 10.96 -11.43
C PHE A 142 -8.77 10.04 -10.24
N TYR A 143 -9.34 10.57 -9.15
CA TYR A 143 -9.69 9.77 -7.98
C TYR A 143 -10.69 8.65 -8.30
N ALA A 144 -11.77 8.98 -9.00
CA ALA A 144 -12.76 7.99 -9.41
C ALA A 144 -12.15 6.92 -10.32
N GLY A 145 -11.36 7.33 -11.32
CA GLY A 145 -10.66 6.44 -12.23
C GLY A 145 -9.73 5.47 -11.50
N PHE A 146 -9.07 5.93 -10.43
CA PHE A 146 -8.22 5.08 -9.59
C PHE A 146 -9.03 4.02 -8.84
N ILE A 147 -10.21 4.37 -8.31
CA ILE A 147 -11.08 3.39 -7.66
C ILE A 147 -11.64 2.38 -8.66
N TYR A 148 -12.12 2.81 -9.83
CA TYR A 148 -12.58 1.88 -10.89
C TYR A 148 -11.46 0.96 -11.40
N HIS A 149 -10.21 1.41 -11.38
CA HIS A 149 -9.05 0.59 -11.77
C HIS A 149 -8.94 -0.69 -10.93
N HIS A 150 -9.42 -0.67 -9.69
CA HIS A 150 -9.37 -1.79 -8.74
C HIS A 150 -10.61 -2.71 -8.78
N SER A 151 -11.56 -2.46 -9.68
CA SER A 151 -12.68 -3.37 -9.92
C SER A 151 -12.23 -4.73 -10.49
N ASP A 152 -13.19 -5.63 -10.67
CA ASP A 152 -13.01 -7.00 -11.17
C ASP A 152 -13.65 -7.24 -12.55
N ASN A 153 -14.18 -6.21 -13.21
CA ASN A 153 -14.96 -6.36 -14.44
C ASN A 153 -14.56 -5.37 -15.55
N SER A 154 -14.69 -5.84 -16.78
CA SER A 154 -14.25 -5.12 -17.98
C SER A 154 -14.99 -3.79 -18.20
N SER A 155 -16.27 -3.69 -17.79
CA SER A 155 -17.04 -2.44 -17.91
C SER A 155 -16.46 -1.34 -17.03
N ASP A 156 -16.12 -1.67 -15.79
CA ASP A 156 -15.53 -0.73 -14.85
C ASP A 156 -14.11 -0.33 -15.27
N TYR A 157 -13.32 -1.24 -15.83
CA TYR A 157 -12.02 -0.87 -16.43
C TYR A 157 -12.15 0.10 -17.60
N LYS A 158 -13.17 -0.06 -18.44
CA LYS A 158 -13.45 0.89 -19.52
C LYS A 158 -13.75 2.28 -18.96
N ILE A 159 -14.53 2.35 -17.89
CA ILE A 159 -14.84 3.60 -17.19
C ILE A 159 -13.57 4.19 -16.56
N ALA A 160 -12.76 3.38 -15.89
CA ALA A 160 -11.48 3.79 -15.32
C ALA A 160 -10.60 4.45 -16.39
N SER A 161 -10.46 3.79 -17.54
CA SER A 161 -9.67 4.28 -18.67
C SER A 161 -10.18 5.60 -19.22
N LYS A 162 -11.51 5.75 -19.37
CA LYS A 162 -12.12 7.01 -19.81
C LYS A 162 -11.83 8.15 -18.82
N LEU A 163 -12.12 7.95 -17.54
CA LEU A 163 -11.94 8.97 -16.50
C LEU A 163 -10.46 9.37 -16.36
N ALA A 164 -9.55 8.39 -16.38
CA ALA A 164 -8.12 8.65 -16.30
C ALA A 164 -7.61 9.40 -17.54
N SER A 165 -8.09 9.10 -18.75
CA SER A 165 -7.74 9.85 -19.96
C SER A 165 -8.23 11.30 -19.90
N GLU A 166 -9.48 11.51 -19.48
CA GLU A 166 -10.04 12.86 -19.34
C GLU A 166 -9.32 13.69 -18.26
N ALA A 167 -8.88 13.05 -17.16
CA ALA A 167 -8.04 13.71 -16.16
C ALA A 167 -6.66 14.06 -16.72
N ALA A 168 -6.02 13.14 -17.44
CA ALA A 168 -4.70 13.30 -18.03
C ALA A 168 -4.64 14.31 -19.19
N GLU A 169 -5.77 14.61 -19.82
CA GLU A 169 -5.88 15.62 -20.89
C GLU A 169 -6.18 17.02 -20.36
N SER A 170 -6.49 17.16 -19.06
CA SER A 170 -6.74 18.46 -18.47
C SER A 170 -5.45 19.29 -18.42
N ALA A 171 -5.57 20.59 -18.70
CA ALA A 171 -4.42 21.51 -18.63
C ALA A 171 -3.73 21.52 -17.26
N SER A 172 -4.48 21.24 -16.18
CA SER A 172 -3.97 21.24 -14.80
C SER A 172 -3.25 19.95 -14.40
N LEU A 173 -3.44 18.83 -15.11
CA LEU A 173 -2.91 17.52 -14.72
C LEU A 173 -2.10 16.83 -15.83
N LYS A 174 -2.03 17.41 -17.03
CA LYS A 174 -1.31 16.82 -18.18
C LYS A 174 0.15 16.47 -17.90
N ASP A 175 0.83 17.23 -17.03
CA ASP A 175 2.23 17.00 -16.69
C ASP A 175 2.40 16.21 -15.38
N ASN A 176 1.30 15.75 -14.76
CA ASN A 176 1.35 14.95 -13.55
C ASN A 176 1.67 13.48 -13.88
N TYR A 177 2.84 13.00 -13.43
CA TYR A 177 3.31 11.63 -13.66
C TYR A 177 2.29 10.57 -13.25
N GLN A 178 1.72 10.66 -12.05
CA GLN A 178 0.79 9.66 -11.53
C GLN A 178 -0.50 9.58 -12.36
N VAL A 179 -0.99 10.73 -12.83
CA VAL A 179 -2.18 10.82 -13.69
C VAL A 179 -1.88 10.18 -15.07
N GLN A 180 -0.70 10.45 -15.64
CA GLN A 180 -0.29 9.84 -16.91
C GLN A 180 -0.07 8.32 -16.78
N TRP A 181 0.52 7.87 -15.68
CA TRP A 181 0.64 6.45 -15.37
C TRP A 181 -0.74 5.80 -15.27
N LEU A 182 -1.68 6.40 -14.51
CA LEU A 182 -3.03 5.84 -14.36
C LEU A 182 -3.76 5.71 -15.69
N ARG A 183 -3.63 6.71 -16.58
CA ARG A 183 -4.18 6.66 -17.94
C ARG A 183 -3.70 5.43 -18.70
N LYS A 184 -2.39 5.15 -18.67
CA LYS A 184 -1.79 3.98 -19.34
C LYS A 184 -2.24 2.67 -18.67
N ALA A 185 -2.16 2.62 -17.34
CA ALA A 185 -2.49 1.45 -16.52
C ALA A 185 -3.95 1.00 -16.70
N THR A 186 -4.89 1.92 -16.65
CA THR A 186 -6.31 1.64 -16.82
C THR A 186 -6.65 1.22 -18.25
N TYR A 187 -5.99 1.79 -19.25
CA TYR A 187 -6.19 1.41 -20.66
C TYR A 187 -5.70 -0.01 -20.95
N ASP A 188 -4.49 -0.35 -20.49
CA ASP A 188 -3.95 -1.70 -20.67
C ASP A 188 -4.80 -2.74 -19.92
N ARG A 189 -5.21 -2.45 -18.68
CA ARG A 189 -6.12 -3.33 -17.93
C ARG A 189 -7.44 -3.56 -18.66
N TYR A 190 -8.02 -2.51 -19.25
CA TYR A 190 -9.21 -2.66 -20.09
C TYR A 190 -8.94 -3.54 -21.32
N LEU A 191 -7.84 -3.32 -22.06
CA LEU A 191 -7.49 -4.13 -23.23
C LEU A 191 -7.33 -5.61 -22.89
N LEU A 192 -6.56 -5.93 -21.84
CA LEU A 192 -6.39 -7.32 -21.39
C LEU A 192 -7.73 -7.94 -20.99
N SER A 193 -8.61 -7.20 -20.30
CA SER A 193 -9.92 -7.70 -19.87
C SER A 193 -10.89 -8.05 -21.01
N ILE A 194 -10.59 -7.65 -22.25
CA ILE A 194 -11.37 -7.97 -23.45
C ILE A 194 -10.56 -8.82 -24.45
N GLY A 195 -9.48 -9.46 -24.00
CA GLY A 195 -8.66 -10.36 -24.80
C GLY A 195 -7.74 -9.67 -25.80
N LYS A 196 -7.48 -8.36 -25.64
CA LYS A 196 -6.51 -7.61 -26.47
C LYS A 196 -5.17 -7.51 -25.75
N GLN A 197 -4.09 -7.34 -26.51
CA GLN A 197 -2.77 -7.08 -25.95
C GLN A 197 -2.70 -5.68 -25.32
N GLU A 198 -1.84 -5.53 -24.30
CA GLU A 198 -1.54 -4.23 -23.70
C GLU A 198 -0.83 -3.31 -24.70
N LYS A 199 -1.03 -1.99 -24.56
CA LYS A 199 -0.43 -0.97 -25.42
C LYS A 199 0.80 -0.34 -24.78
N TYR A 200 0.80 -0.20 -23.46
CA TYR A 200 1.84 0.53 -22.70
C TYR A 200 2.66 -0.36 -21.77
N ASN A 201 2.45 -1.69 -21.79
CA ASN A 201 3.16 -2.67 -20.97
C ASN A 201 3.03 -2.48 -19.45
N THR A 202 1.95 -1.85 -18.99
CA THR A 202 1.81 -1.48 -17.57
C THR A 202 1.32 -2.59 -16.66
N GLN A 203 0.80 -3.71 -17.20
CA GLN A 203 0.22 -4.76 -16.37
C GLN A 203 1.21 -5.87 -16.02
N ASN A 204 2.28 -6.02 -16.82
CA ASN A 204 3.23 -7.13 -16.70
C ASN A 204 4.67 -6.73 -16.35
N SER A 205 4.98 -5.45 -16.15
CA SER A 205 6.34 -5.02 -15.79
C SER A 205 6.39 -4.23 -14.48
N PHE A 206 7.25 -4.69 -13.57
CA PHE A 206 7.85 -3.83 -12.55
C PHE A 206 8.78 -2.83 -13.27
N SER A 207 8.24 -1.72 -13.79
CA SER A 207 9.01 -0.67 -14.44
C SER A 207 9.58 0.26 -13.36
N ILE A 208 10.86 0.11 -13.05
CA ILE A 208 11.60 1.13 -12.30
C ILE A 208 12.05 2.18 -13.31
N ASP A 209 11.20 3.19 -13.53
CA ASP A 209 11.63 4.38 -14.26
C ASP A 209 12.41 5.27 -13.28
N PHE A 210 13.73 5.34 -13.49
CA PHE A 210 14.54 6.41 -12.92
C PHE A 210 14.42 7.62 -13.84
N GLU A 211 13.71 8.66 -13.40
CA GLU A 211 13.91 10.03 -13.94
C GLU A 211 15.29 10.56 -13.55
#